data_AF-A0A1C2DNU6-F1
#
_entry.id   AF-A0A1C2DNU6-F1
#
_cell.length_a   1.000
_cell.length_b   1.000
_cell.length_c   1.000
_cell.angle_alpha   90.00
_cell.angle_beta   90.00
_cell.angle_gamma   90.00
#
_symmetry.space_group_name_H-M   'P 1'
#
loop_
_entity.id
_entity.type
_entity.pdbx_description
1 polymer ?
#
loop_
_entity_poly.entity_id
_entity_poly.type
_entity_poly.pdbx_seq_one_letter_code
_entity_poly.pdbx_strand_id
1 'polypeptide(L)'
;MAIFNVALLVASGPAMAESLAGKVGDKRYPVNIPWGSVGSCQKAYDDYIAAPGHSAYATTVMDRTVEYFICGAWLNAPSQKKAEALALKSCQKSVSKYKVQIAGACSIAASK
;
A
#
# COMPACT_ATOMS: atom_id res chain seq x y z
N MET A 1 49.69 -18.99 -31.84
CA MET A 1 48.24 -18.79 -31.64
C MET A 1 48.02 -18.41 -30.18
N ALA A 2 47.85 -17.12 -29.89
CA ALA A 2 47.48 -16.65 -28.55
C ALA A 2 46.03 -16.14 -28.64
N ILE A 3 45.12 -16.87 -28.00
CA ILE A 3 43.70 -16.52 -27.94
C ILE A 3 43.54 -15.52 -26.80
N PHE A 4 43.30 -14.25 -27.13
CA PHE A 4 42.95 -13.22 -26.16
C PHE A 4 41.54 -13.51 -25.61
N ASN A 5 41.46 -13.98 -24.37
CA ASN A 5 40.22 -14.06 -23.62
C ASN A 5 39.82 -12.65 -23.16
N VAL A 6 38.87 -12.03 -23.87
CA VAL A 6 38.22 -10.80 -23.40
C VAL A 6 37.06 -11.21 -22.50
N ALA A 7 37.28 -11.14 -21.18
CA ALA A 7 36.20 -11.24 -20.21
C ALA A 7 35.37 -9.94 -20.26
N LEU A 8 34.16 -10.01 -20.82
CA LEU A 8 33.16 -8.95 -20.68
C LEU A 8 32.66 -8.92 -19.23
N LEU A 9 33.21 -8.00 -18.44
CA LEU A 9 32.60 -7.55 -17.18
C LEU A 9 31.39 -6.68 -17.52
N VAL A 10 30.21 -7.29 -17.58
CA VAL A 10 28.93 -6.55 -17.58
C VAL A 10 28.77 -5.95 -16.18
N ALA A 11 29.14 -4.69 -16.03
CA ALA A 11 28.85 -3.92 -14.83
C ALA A 11 27.33 -3.71 -14.75
N SER A 12 26.64 -4.56 -13.99
CA SER A 12 25.29 -4.29 -13.50
C SER A 12 25.37 -3.14 -12.50
N GLY A 13 25.39 -1.90 -13.00
CA GLY A 13 25.16 -0.73 -12.17
C GLY A 13 23.83 -0.89 -11.42
N PRO A 14 23.68 -0.32 -10.21
CA PRO A 14 22.41 -0.38 -9.51
C PRO A 14 21.35 0.22 -10.42
N ALA A 15 20.41 -0.60 -10.88
CA ALA A 15 19.20 -0.11 -11.50
C ALA A 15 18.53 0.78 -10.46
N MET A 16 18.59 2.10 -10.66
CA MET A 16 17.88 3.06 -9.84
C MET A 16 16.41 2.71 -9.97
N ALA A 17 15.84 2.06 -8.96
CA ALA A 17 14.43 1.72 -8.94
C ALA A 17 13.65 3.03 -9.10
N GLU A 18 12.82 3.11 -10.15
CA GLU A 18 12.01 4.29 -10.41
C GLU A 18 11.11 4.56 -9.20
N SER A 19 11.05 5.82 -8.76
CA SER A 19 10.17 6.21 -7.66
C SER A 19 8.71 5.94 -8.01
N LEU A 20 7.98 5.37 -7.05
CA LEU A 20 6.53 5.15 -7.13
C LEU A 20 5.72 6.28 -6.49
N ALA A 21 6.38 7.37 -6.06
CA ALA A 21 5.71 8.51 -5.45
C ALA A 21 4.69 9.14 -6.42
N GLY A 22 3.52 9.50 -5.91
CA GLY A 22 2.40 10.01 -6.71
C GLY A 22 1.60 8.94 -7.46
N LYS A 23 2.10 7.70 -7.55
CA LYS A 23 1.39 6.59 -8.21
C LYS A 23 0.47 5.87 -7.21
N VAL A 24 -0.72 5.47 -7.68
CA VAL A 24 -1.69 4.63 -6.93
C VAL A 24 -1.50 3.14 -7.23
N GLY A 25 -0.56 2.77 -8.11
CA GLY A 25 -0.31 1.36 -8.46
C GLY A 25 -1.56 0.59 -8.91
N ASP A 26 -1.63 -0.68 -8.50
CA ASP A 26 -2.79 -1.56 -8.75
C ASP A 26 -3.95 -1.20 -7.81
N LYS A 27 -5.09 -0.83 -8.40
CA LYS A 27 -6.27 -0.40 -7.67
C LYS A 27 -7.37 -1.46 -7.81
N ARG A 28 -7.69 -2.12 -6.71
CA ARG A 28 -8.71 -3.17 -6.66
C ARG A 28 -10.13 -2.61 -6.57
N TYR A 29 -10.29 -1.46 -5.90
CA TYR A 29 -11.57 -0.74 -5.82
C TYR A 29 -11.35 0.75 -5.46
N PRO A 30 -12.34 1.64 -5.70
CA PRO A 30 -12.26 3.04 -5.30
C PRO A 30 -12.12 3.23 -3.79
N VAL A 31 -11.05 3.91 -3.36
CA VAL A 31 -10.96 4.48 -2.01
C VAL A 31 -11.80 5.74 -2.00
N ASN A 32 -13.03 5.63 -1.50
CA ASN A 32 -13.95 6.76 -1.37
C ASN A 32 -14.07 7.13 0.11
N ILE A 33 -13.39 8.20 0.50
CA ILE A 33 -13.45 8.75 1.85
C ILE A 33 -14.38 9.97 1.79
N PRO A 34 -15.55 9.94 2.45
CA PRO A 34 -16.53 11.01 2.44
C PRO A 34 -15.91 12.31 2.94
N TRP A 35 -16.31 13.39 2.30
CA TRP A 35 -15.91 14.72 2.72
C TRP A 35 -16.36 14.99 4.16
N GLY A 36 -15.46 15.56 4.97
CA GLY A 36 -15.70 15.77 6.39
C GLY A 36 -15.49 14.55 7.29
N SER A 37 -15.05 13.40 6.76
CA SER A 37 -14.64 12.26 7.60
C SER A 37 -13.57 12.68 8.60
N VAL A 38 -13.79 12.34 9.87
CA VAL A 38 -12.81 12.57 10.94
C VAL A 38 -11.91 11.33 11.11
N GLY A 39 -10.62 11.56 11.34
CA GLY A 39 -9.64 10.49 11.56
C GLY A 39 -8.49 10.49 10.56
N SER A 40 -7.62 9.47 10.66
CA SER A 40 -6.36 9.44 9.93
C SER A 40 -6.41 8.65 8.61
N CYS A 41 -7.56 8.11 8.20
CA CYS A 41 -7.64 7.27 7.00
C CYS A 41 -7.43 8.02 5.69
N GLN A 42 -7.85 9.29 5.61
CA GLN A 42 -7.52 10.16 4.47
C GLN A 42 -6.01 10.40 4.42
N LYS A 43 -5.43 10.85 5.55
CA LYS A 43 -3.99 11.07 5.65
C LYS A 43 -3.19 9.82 5.30
N ALA A 44 -3.58 8.65 5.78
CA ALA A 44 -2.89 7.39 5.49
C ALA A 44 -2.96 7.02 3.99
N TYR A 45 -4.05 7.37 3.30
CA TYR A 45 -4.16 7.20 1.86
C TYR A 45 -3.26 8.18 1.11
N ASP A 46 -3.21 9.43 1.54
CA ASP A 46 -2.32 10.45 0.96
C ASP A 46 -0.84 10.10 1.15
N ASP A 47 -0.47 9.61 2.35
CA ASP A 47 0.88 9.12 2.66
C ASP A 47 1.25 7.91 1.78
N TYR A 48 0.29 7.02 1.52
CA TYR A 48 0.44 5.91 0.57
C TYR A 48 0.73 6.40 -0.85
N ILE A 49 0.01 7.42 -1.32
CA ILE A 49 0.24 8.02 -2.65
C ILE A 49 1.63 8.66 -2.68
N ALA A 50 2.01 9.40 -1.65
CA ALA A 50 3.30 10.08 -1.58
C ALA A 50 4.51 9.13 -1.46
N ALA A 51 4.32 7.93 -0.91
CA ALA A 51 5.41 7.00 -0.65
C ALA A 51 6.16 6.57 -1.94
N PRO A 52 7.50 6.64 -1.98
CA PRO A 52 8.28 6.31 -3.17
C PRO A 52 8.47 4.81 -3.40
N GLY A 53 8.31 3.96 -2.37
CA GLY A 53 8.53 2.52 -2.45
C GLY A 53 7.25 1.70 -2.37
N HIS A 54 7.43 0.38 -2.30
CA HIS A 54 6.30 -0.54 -2.24
C HIS A 54 5.42 -0.28 -1.04
N SER A 55 4.16 0.02 -1.29
CA SER A 55 3.23 0.50 -0.28
C SER A 55 1.85 -0.07 -0.55
N ALA A 56 1.03 -0.20 0.49
CA ALA A 56 -0.32 -0.71 0.34
C ALA A 56 -1.28 -0.02 1.30
N TYR A 57 -2.53 0.06 0.86
CA TYR A 57 -3.64 0.59 1.62
C TYR A 57 -4.76 -0.45 1.64
N ALA A 58 -5.20 -0.79 2.85
CA ALA A 58 -6.30 -1.69 3.11
C ALA A 58 -7.41 -0.94 3.84
N THR A 59 -8.67 -1.28 3.57
CA THR A 59 -9.81 -0.71 4.29
C THR A 59 -10.95 -1.71 4.37
N THR A 60 -11.84 -1.53 5.34
CA THR A 60 -13.18 -2.10 5.32
C THR A 60 -14.01 -1.41 4.24
N VAL A 61 -15.15 -2.00 3.89
CA VAL A 61 -16.09 -1.37 2.95
C VAL A 61 -16.53 -0.04 3.56
N MET A 62 -16.51 0.99 2.73
CA MET A 62 -17.15 2.24 3.08
C MET A 62 -18.64 2.17 2.78
N ASP A 63 -19.44 2.16 3.84
CA ASP A 63 -20.89 2.10 3.78
C ASP A 63 -21.46 3.22 4.66
N ARG A 64 -22.44 3.96 4.13
CA ARG A 64 -23.06 5.09 4.83
C ARG A 64 -24.07 4.65 5.89
N THR A 65 -24.38 3.35 5.96
CA THR A 65 -25.29 2.75 6.94
C THR A 65 -24.58 2.30 8.22
N VAL A 66 -23.24 2.34 8.25
CA VAL A 66 -22.43 2.02 9.43
C VAL A 66 -21.69 3.26 9.93
N GLU A 67 -21.38 3.27 11.22
CA GLU A 67 -20.77 4.42 11.89
C GLU A 67 -19.31 4.63 11.51
N TYR A 68 -18.58 3.54 11.22
CA TYR A 68 -17.15 3.58 10.99
C TYR A 68 -16.71 2.74 9.79
N PHE A 69 -15.62 3.20 9.20
CA PHE A 69 -14.74 2.38 8.39
C PHE A 69 -13.35 2.41 8.99
N ILE A 70 -12.61 1.34 8.79
CA ILE A 70 -11.27 1.18 9.33
C ILE A 70 -10.33 0.96 8.17
N CYS A 71 -9.21 1.66 8.21
CA CYS A 71 -8.12 1.49 7.26
C CYS A 71 -6.85 0.95 7.94
N GLY A 72 -5.93 0.46 7.12
CA GLY A 72 -4.56 0.15 7.47
C GLY A 72 -3.66 0.46 6.29
N ALA A 73 -2.51 1.07 6.53
CA ALA A 73 -1.52 1.37 5.50
C ALA A 73 -0.15 0.85 5.93
N TRP A 74 0.67 0.50 4.94
CA TRP A 74 2.10 0.22 5.14
C TRP A 74 2.90 0.83 4.01
N LEU A 75 3.97 1.54 4.35
CA LEU A 75 4.75 2.34 3.42
C LEU A 75 6.16 1.78 3.26
N ASN A 76 6.70 1.86 2.04
CA ASN A 76 8.10 1.56 1.72
C ASN A 76 8.56 0.17 2.23
N ALA A 77 7.75 -0.86 2.03
CA ALA A 77 8.13 -2.23 2.31
C ALA A 77 9.19 -2.74 1.31
N PRO A 78 9.89 -3.84 1.64
CA PRO A 78 10.79 -4.52 0.71
C PRO A 78 10.12 -5.08 -0.55
N SER A 79 8.78 -5.25 -0.55
CA SER A 79 8.02 -5.72 -1.72
C SER A 79 6.53 -5.37 -1.58
N GLN A 80 5.82 -5.26 -2.71
CA GLN A 80 4.38 -5.01 -2.74
C GLN A 80 3.60 -6.05 -1.92
N LYS A 81 3.93 -7.34 -2.07
CA LYS A 81 3.31 -8.43 -1.29
C LYS A 81 3.47 -8.26 0.22
N LYS A 82 4.64 -7.77 0.67
CA LYS A 82 4.88 -7.50 2.09
C LYS A 82 4.13 -6.26 2.57
N ALA A 83 4.05 -5.22 1.75
CA ALA A 83 3.22 -4.04 2.04
C ALA A 83 1.75 -4.45 2.22
N GLU A 84 1.20 -5.25 1.30
CA GLU A 84 -0.18 -5.73 1.37
C GLU A 84 -0.45 -6.53 2.64
N ALA A 85 0.40 -7.51 2.96
CA ALA A 85 0.23 -8.33 4.16
C ALA A 85 0.23 -7.48 5.44
N LEU A 86 1.10 -6.47 5.52
CA LEU A 86 1.20 -5.59 6.69
C LEU A 86 0.03 -4.60 6.76
N ALA A 87 -0.38 -4.01 5.64
CA ALA A 87 -1.54 -3.12 5.57
C ALA A 87 -2.84 -3.86 5.97
N LEU A 88 -3.04 -5.07 5.44
CA LEU A 88 -4.20 -5.91 5.77
C LEU A 88 -4.21 -6.29 7.26
N LYS A 89 -3.07 -6.74 7.79
CA LYS A 89 -2.92 -7.07 9.21
C LYS A 89 -3.18 -5.86 10.11
N SER A 90 -2.71 -4.68 9.71
CA SER A 90 -2.95 -3.42 10.43
C SER A 90 -4.44 -3.08 10.50
N CYS A 91 -5.14 -3.17 9.35
CA CYS A 91 -6.59 -2.96 9.30
C CYS A 91 -7.33 -3.96 10.20
N GLN A 92 -7.03 -5.25 10.07
CA GLN A 92 -7.66 -6.32 10.87
C GLN A 92 -7.42 -6.11 12.37
N LYS A 93 -6.20 -5.72 12.77
CA LYS A 93 -5.88 -5.41 14.16
C LYS A 93 -6.71 -4.26 14.69
N SER A 94 -6.92 -3.20 13.89
CA SER A 94 -7.76 -2.07 14.26
C SER A 94 -9.23 -2.48 14.40
N VAL A 95 -9.76 -3.31 13.50
CA VAL A 95 -11.11 -3.89 13.61
C VAL A 95 -11.26 -4.64 14.94
N SER A 96 -10.33 -5.52 15.29
CA SER A 96 -10.37 -6.28 16.55
C SER A 96 -10.20 -5.39 17.78
N LYS A 97 -9.41 -4.31 17.69
CA LYS A 97 -9.13 -3.40 18.79
C LYS A 97 -10.34 -2.52 19.12
N TYR A 98 -10.94 -1.89 18.11
CA TYR A 98 -11.97 -0.88 18.32
C TYR A 98 -13.36 -1.46 18.48
N LYS A 99 -13.61 -2.68 17.95
CA LYS A 99 -14.90 -3.39 18.10
C LYS A 99 -16.12 -2.54 17.69
N VAL A 100 -15.93 -1.66 16.70
CA VAL A 100 -16.99 -0.80 16.16
C VAL A 100 -17.79 -1.54 15.09
N GLN A 101 -19.01 -1.07 14.85
CA GLN A 101 -19.79 -1.56 13.71
C GLN A 101 -19.16 -1.06 12.41
N ILE A 102 -18.84 -2.01 11.52
CA ILE A 102 -18.21 -1.78 10.21
C ILE A 102 -18.98 -2.54 9.14
N ALA A 103 -18.80 -2.13 7.89
CA ALA A 103 -19.28 -2.88 6.74
C ALA A 103 -18.16 -3.76 6.17
N GLY A 104 -18.42 -5.07 6.13
CA GLY A 104 -17.53 -6.06 5.52
C GLY A 104 -16.18 -6.24 6.23
N ALA A 105 -15.32 -7.03 5.60
CA ALA A 105 -13.97 -7.31 6.09
C ALA A 105 -12.94 -6.33 5.53
N CYS A 106 -11.80 -6.22 6.20
CA CYS A 106 -10.62 -5.54 5.65
C CYS A 106 -10.18 -6.21 4.34
N SER A 107 -9.90 -5.41 3.33
CA SER A 107 -9.37 -5.84 2.03
C SER A 107 -8.37 -4.82 1.49
N ILE A 108 -7.47 -5.23 0.60
CA ILE A 108 -6.54 -4.32 -0.08
C ILE A 108 -7.32 -3.48 -1.10
N ALA A 109 -7.27 -2.16 -0.98
CA ALA A 109 -7.87 -1.25 -1.93
C ALA A 109 -6.90 -0.86 -3.05
N ALA A 110 -5.64 -0.59 -2.68
CA ALA A 110 -4.60 -0.23 -3.61
C ALA A 110 -3.21 -0.65 -3.10
N SER A 111 -2.31 -1.00 -4.01
CA SER A 111 -0.92 -1.32 -3.69
C SER A 111 0.02 -1.01 -4.85
N LYS A 112 1.27 -0.70 -4.51
CA LYS A 112 2.37 -0.45 -5.46
C LYS A 112 3.67 -1.04 -4.91
#